data_AF-A0AB38LK15-F1
#
_entry.id   AF-A0AB38LK15-F1
#
_cell.length_a   1.000
_cell.length_b   1.000
_cell.length_c   1.000
_cell.angle_alpha   90.00
_cell.angle_beta   90.00
_cell.angle_gamma   90.00
#
_symmetry.space_group_name_H-M   'P 1'
#
loop_
_entity.id
_entity.type
_entity.pdbx_description
1 polymer ?
#
loop_
_entity_poly.entity_id
_entity_poly.type
_entity_poly.pdbx_seq_one_letter_code
_entity_poly.pdbx_strand_id
1 'polypeptide(L)'
;MSMGLGAYLAATTDAKQYAVEETRERSEIVQNPLAEEKEIYDIFSDYDVHRMDACMVVERLKEDPEMWLKFMMDFELKLTKPSTTGSWIEGLIMGVSYLLGGLFPMIPYFASENTDHALFTSIGITVAILIVFGYGKSVLTGNSRRDAVISAIYTLLVGAIAAGTSYGIVRGINSTHPVQRH
;
A
#
# COMPACT_ATOMS: atom_id res chain seq x y z
N MET A 1 -5.02 -5.36 14.73
CA MET A 1 -6.05 -4.31 14.94
C MET A 1 -5.63 -2.96 14.37
N SER A 2 -4.52 -2.34 14.83
CA SER A 2 -4.05 -1.04 14.32
C SER A 2 -3.88 -0.99 12.78
N MET A 3 -3.26 -2.02 12.17
CA MET A 3 -3.07 -2.06 10.71
C MET A 3 -4.37 -2.23 9.91
N GLY A 4 -5.33 -3.01 10.41
CA GLY A 4 -6.63 -3.18 9.73
C GLY A 4 -7.48 -1.91 9.79
N LEU A 5 -7.50 -1.23 10.93
CA LEU A 5 -8.14 0.08 11.06
C LEU A 5 -7.43 1.16 10.24
N GLY A 6 -6.09 1.10 10.17
CA GLY A 6 -5.28 2.00 9.34
C GLY A 6 -5.60 1.85 7.86
N ALA A 7 -5.71 0.61 7.36
CA ALA A 7 -6.11 0.34 5.98
C ALA A 7 -7.52 0.85 5.67
N TYR A 8 -8.48 0.56 6.56
CA TYR A 8 -9.85 1.05 6.43
C TYR A 8 -9.91 2.59 6.38
N LEU A 9 -9.18 3.25 7.28
CA LEU A 9 -9.16 4.71 7.34
C LEU A 9 -8.49 5.32 6.12
N ALA A 10 -7.37 4.75 5.65
CA ALA A 10 -6.70 5.20 4.44
C ALA A 10 -7.64 5.11 3.23
N ALA A 11 -8.23 3.94 2.99
CA ALA A 11 -9.17 3.73 1.89
C ALA A 11 -10.41 4.64 1.96
N THR A 12 -10.90 4.91 3.18
CA THR A 12 -12.02 5.85 3.38
C THR A 12 -11.60 7.30 3.11
N THR A 13 -10.37 7.66 3.46
CA THR A 13 -9.82 9.00 3.25
C THR A 13 -9.60 9.25 1.77
N ASP A 14 -9.01 8.30 1.05
CA ASP A 14 -8.80 8.37 -0.40
C ASP A 14 -10.13 8.50 -1.14
N ALA A 15 -11.15 7.75 -0.74
CA ALA A 15 -12.49 7.84 -1.32
C ALA A 15 -13.17 9.20 -1.08
N LYS A 16 -12.99 9.78 0.12
CA LYS A 16 -13.50 11.12 0.42
C LYS A 16 -12.76 12.20 -0.36
N GLN A 17 -11.43 12.10 -0.46
CA GLN A 17 -10.62 13.04 -1.22
C GLN A 17 -11.03 13.02 -2.69
N TYR A 18 -11.18 11.84 -3.29
CA TYR A 18 -11.67 11.70 -4.66
C TYR A 18 -13.03 12.40 -4.86
N ALA A 19 -14.00 12.18 -3.97
CA ALA A 19 -15.33 12.77 -4.10
C ALA A 19 -15.35 14.30 -3.91
N VAL A 20 -14.49 14.84 -3.04
CA VAL A 20 -14.34 16.29 -2.83
C VAL A 20 -13.77 16.93 -4.09
N GLU A 21 -12.68 16.39 -4.64
CA GLU A 21 -12.06 16.94 -5.84
C GLU A 21 -12.97 16.76 -7.07
N GLU A 22 -13.65 15.61 -7.23
CA GLU A 22 -14.61 15.41 -8.33
C GLU A 22 -15.73 16.45 -8.32
N THR A 23 -16.22 16.83 -7.13
CA THR A 23 -17.26 17.85 -6.99
C THR A 23 -16.71 19.25 -7.29
N ARG A 24 -15.50 19.52 -6.84
CA ARG A 24 -14.82 20.80 -7.05
C ARG A 24 -14.53 21.03 -8.54
N GLU A 25 -13.88 20.07 -9.17
CA GLU A 25 -13.50 20.07 -10.59
C GLU A 25 -14.72 20.23 -11.50
N ARG A 26 -15.79 19.47 -11.19
CA ARG A 26 -17.08 19.61 -11.89
C ARG A 26 -17.64 21.03 -11.79
N SER A 27 -17.41 21.72 -10.66
CA SER A 27 -17.85 23.10 -10.48
C SER A 27 -16.98 24.11 -11.22
N GLU A 28 -15.67 23.84 -11.33
CA GLU A 28 -14.68 24.67 -12.01
C GLU A 28 -14.89 24.62 -13.54
N ILE A 29 -15.14 23.43 -14.11
CA ILE A 29 -15.52 23.26 -15.53
C ILE A 29 -16.74 24.11 -15.93
N VAL A 30 -17.73 24.26 -15.03
CA VAL A 30 -18.94 25.04 -15.31
C VAL A 30 -18.72 26.54 -15.07
N GLN A 31 -17.99 26.90 -14.00
CA GLN A 31 -17.83 28.30 -13.59
C GLN A 31 -16.74 29.02 -14.40
N ASN A 32 -15.68 28.31 -14.79
CA ASN A 32 -14.51 28.87 -15.44
C ASN A 32 -13.97 28.01 -16.60
N PRO A 33 -14.80 27.66 -17.60
CA PRO A 33 -14.44 26.73 -18.67
C PRO A 33 -13.21 27.17 -19.48
N LEU A 34 -12.95 28.48 -19.58
CA LEU A 34 -11.79 29.01 -20.31
C LEU A 34 -10.47 28.78 -19.55
N ALA A 35 -10.50 28.78 -18.22
CA ALA A 35 -9.31 28.43 -17.44
C ALA A 35 -9.05 26.92 -17.52
N GLU A 36 -10.08 26.10 -17.29
CA GLU A 36 -9.96 24.63 -17.41
C GLU A 36 -9.50 24.20 -18.81
N GLU A 37 -9.95 24.90 -19.87
CA GLU A 37 -9.48 24.61 -21.24
C GLU A 37 -7.98 24.85 -21.37
N LYS A 38 -7.47 25.91 -20.73
CA LYS A 38 -6.05 26.22 -20.72
C LYS A 38 -5.26 25.14 -19.99
N GLU A 39 -5.77 24.63 -18.88
CA GLU A 39 -5.12 23.57 -18.11
C GLU A 39 -4.98 22.28 -18.92
N ILE A 40 -5.99 21.92 -19.73
CA ILE A 40 -5.85 20.80 -20.68
C ILE A 40 -4.70 21.04 -21.68
N TYR A 41 -4.57 22.25 -22.23
CA TYR A 41 -3.45 22.56 -23.13
C TYR A 41 -2.09 22.52 -22.41
N ASP A 42 -2.04 22.97 -21.15
CA ASP A 42 -0.82 22.92 -20.35
C ASP A 42 -0.42 21.46 -20.07
N ILE A 43 -1.39 20.57 -19.77
CA ILE A 43 -1.17 19.11 -19.67
C ILE A 43 -0.60 18.54 -20.97
N PHE A 44 -1.17 18.89 -22.13
CA PHE A 44 -0.65 18.42 -23.42
C PHE A 44 0.75 18.97 -23.73
N SER A 45 1.05 20.20 -23.30
CA SER A 45 2.36 20.81 -23.45
C SER A 45 3.45 20.06 -22.67
N ASP A 46 3.12 19.48 -21.51
CA ASP A 46 4.06 18.63 -20.75
C ASP A 46 4.48 17.37 -21.52
N TYR A 47 3.71 16.96 -22.53
CA TYR A 47 4.03 15.86 -23.45
C TYR A 47 4.60 16.34 -24.80
N ASP A 48 5.05 17.60 -24.89
CA ASP A 48 5.53 18.24 -26.13
C ASP A 48 4.47 18.25 -27.26
N VAL A 49 3.19 18.16 -26.93
CA VAL A 49 2.10 18.26 -27.91
C VAL A 49 1.76 19.73 -28.14
N HIS A 50 1.98 20.20 -29.37
CA HIS A 50 1.71 21.59 -29.70
C HIS A 50 0.21 21.90 -29.65
N ARG A 51 -0.16 23.12 -29.24
CA ARG A 51 -1.56 23.55 -29.07
C ARG A 51 -2.43 23.31 -30.30
N MET A 52 -1.86 23.47 -31.50
CA MET A 52 -2.56 23.23 -32.76
C MET A 52 -2.94 21.76 -32.97
N ASP A 53 -2.13 20.83 -32.47
CA ASP A 53 -2.36 19.40 -32.58
C ASP A 53 -3.38 18.92 -31.53
N ALA A 54 -3.32 19.49 -30.32
CA ALA A 54 -4.27 19.18 -29.23
C ALA A 54 -5.66 19.79 -29.43
N CYS A 55 -5.79 20.88 -30.20
CA CYS A 55 -7.02 21.66 -30.36
C CYS A 55 -8.27 20.81 -30.67
N MET A 56 -8.14 19.84 -31.58
CA MET A 56 -9.27 18.97 -31.93
C MET A 56 -9.67 18.02 -30.81
N VAL A 57 -8.73 17.58 -29.97
CA VAL A 57 -9.04 16.75 -28.80
C VAL A 57 -9.75 17.59 -27.74
N VAL A 58 -9.25 18.79 -27.46
CA VAL A 58 -9.85 19.71 -26.49
C VAL A 58 -11.27 20.09 -26.89
N GLU A 59 -11.51 20.42 -28.15
CA GLU A 59 -12.86 20.71 -28.66
C GLU A 59 -13.81 19.52 -28.52
N ARG A 60 -13.33 18.27 -28.64
CA ARG A 60 -14.15 17.09 -28.38
C ARG A 60 -14.42 16.83 -26.90
N LEU A 61 -13.46 17.09 -26.03
CA LEU A 61 -13.68 17.03 -24.58
C LEU A 61 -14.72 18.06 -24.14
N LYS A 62 -14.73 19.25 -24.75
CA LYS A 62 -15.73 20.30 -24.51
C LYS A 62 -17.17 19.89 -24.83
N GLU A 63 -17.37 18.96 -25.77
CA GLU A 63 -18.70 18.44 -26.12
C GLU A 63 -19.27 17.47 -25.07
N ASP A 64 -18.42 16.84 -24.26
CA ASP A 64 -18.80 15.87 -23.22
C ASP A 64 -18.20 16.24 -21.85
N PRO A 65 -18.96 16.97 -21.00
CA PRO A 65 -18.50 17.39 -19.67
C PRO A 65 -18.08 16.23 -18.76
N GLU A 66 -18.63 15.03 -18.92
CA GLU A 66 -18.20 13.87 -18.11
C GLU A 66 -16.84 13.35 -18.58
N MET A 67 -16.57 13.38 -19.89
CA MET A 67 -15.26 13.00 -20.42
C MET A 67 -14.19 14.04 -20.10
N TRP A 68 -14.56 15.33 -20.13
CA TRP A 68 -13.69 16.41 -19.64
C TRP A 68 -13.34 16.20 -18.17
N LEU A 69 -14.35 16.07 -17.29
CA LEU A 69 -14.14 15.84 -15.86
C LEU A 69 -13.24 14.63 -15.62
N LYS A 70 -13.52 13.52 -16.32
CA LYS A 70 -12.68 12.33 -16.23
C LYS A 70 -11.24 12.60 -16.66
N PHE A 71 -11.03 13.34 -17.74
CA PHE A 71 -9.70 13.73 -18.20
C PHE A 71 -8.94 14.54 -17.15
N MET A 72 -9.57 15.55 -16.54
CA MET A 72 -8.95 16.37 -15.50
C MET A 72 -8.62 15.53 -14.26
N MET A 73 -9.56 14.71 -13.79
CA MET A 73 -9.33 13.79 -12.67
C MET A 73 -8.16 12.81 -12.94
N ASP A 74 -8.06 12.26 -14.16
CA ASP A 74 -7.03 11.28 -14.53
C ASP A 74 -5.66 11.91 -14.79
N PHE A 75 -5.58 13.07 -15.46
CA PHE A 75 -4.33 13.66 -15.94
C PHE A 75 -3.80 14.82 -15.11
N GLU A 76 -4.69 15.70 -14.64
CA GLU A 76 -4.31 16.85 -13.84
C GLU A 76 -4.09 16.43 -12.38
N LEU A 77 -5.13 15.88 -11.76
CA LEU A 77 -5.12 15.50 -10.35
C LEU A 77 -4.49 14.12 -10.11
N LYS A 78 -4.40 13.29 -11.15
CA LYS A 78 -3.88 11.91 -11.10
C LYS A 78 -4.59 11.06 -10.06
N LEU A 79 -5.89 11.32 -9.87
CA LEU A 79 -6.74 10.64 -8.91
C LEU A 79 -7.45 9.48 -9.61
N THR A 80 -7.06 8.26 -9.28
CA THR A 80 -7.78 7.07 -9.74
C THR A 80 -9.04 6.86 -8.93
N LYS A 81 -10.15 6.59 -9.61
CA LYS A 81 -11.41 6.24 -8.96
C LYS A 81 -11.21 5.06 -7.99
N PRO A 82 -11.47 5.24 -6.68
CA PRO A 82 -11.31 4.17 -5.70
C PRO A 82 -12.21 2.99 -6.07
N SER A 83 -11.72 1.78 -5.86
CA SER A 83 -12.52 0.59 -6.12
C SER A 83 -13.74 0.56 -5.19
N THR A 84 -14.90 0.17 -5.71
CA THR A 84 -16.17 0.07 -4.95
C THR A 84 -16.18 -1.10 -3.96
N THR A 85 -15.11 -1.89 -3.90
CA THR A 85 -14.97 -3.00 -2.96
C THR A 85 -14.71 -2.41 -1.59
N GLY A 86 -15.81 -2.11 -0.87
CA GLY A 86 -15.84 -1.16 0.23
C GLY A 86 -14.67 -1.27 1.20
N SER A 87 -14.12 -0.11 1.60
CA SER A 87 -12.95 0.10 2.45
C SER A 87 -12.86 -0.83 3.68
N TRP A 88 -13.99 -1.35 4.18
CA TRP A 88 -14.05 -2.33 5.27
C TRP A 88 -13.41 -3.68 4.91
N ILE A 89 -13.52 -4.13 3.66
CA ILE A 89 -12.93 -5.38 3.17
C ILE A 89 -11.41 -5.27 3.21
N GLU A 90 -10.85 -4.16 2.75
CA GLU A 90 -9.40 -3.92 2.82
C GLU A 90 -8.89 -3.95 4.27
N GLY A 91 -9.62 -3.30 5.18
CA GLY A 91 -9.35 -3.35 6.61
C GLY A 91 -9.41 -4.76 7.20
N LEU A 92 -10.40 -5.55 6.80
CA LEU A 92 -10.57 -6.93 7.24
C LEU A 92 -9.45 -7.84 6.71
N ILE A 93 -9.15 -7.75 5.42
CA ILE A 93 -8.08 -8.55 4.77
C ILE A 93 -6.73 -8.25 5.42
N MET A 94 -6.40 -6.97 5.61
CA MET A 94 -5.17 -6.56 6.31
C MET A 94 -5.17 -7.07 7.76
N GLY A 95 -6.28 -6.91 8.48
CA GLY A 95 -6.41 -7.35 9.86
C GLY A 95 -6.20 -8.86 10.03
N VAL A 96 -6.87 -9.67 9.21
CA VAL A 96 -6.76 -11.15 9.23
C VAL A 96 -5.38 -11.59 8.78
N SER A 97 -4.80 -10.97 7.76
CA SER A 97 -3.45 -11.30 7.28
C SER A 97 -2.40 -11.09 8.38
N TYR A 98 -2.49 -9.98 9.13
CA TYR A 98 -1.60 -9.72 10.26
C TYR A 98 -1.82 -10.69 11.42
N LEU A 99 -3.07 -11.04 11.72
CA LEU A 99 -3.38 -12.01 12.76
C LEU A 99 -2.76 -13.37 12.43
N LEU A 100 -2.99 -13.87 11.22
CA LEU A 100 -2.46 -15.15 10.78
C LEU A 100 -0.93 -15.13 10.70
N GLY A 101 -0.35 -14.07 10.14
CA GLY A 101 1.11 -13.89 10.02
C GLY A 101 1.83 -13.90 11.37
N GLY A 102 1.22 -13.35 12.41
CA GLY A 102 1.75 -13.41 13.79
C GLY A 102 1.45 -14.72 14.51
N LEU A 103 0.33 -15.37 14.20
CA LEU A 103 -0.12 -16.58 14.88
C LEU A 103 0.71 -17.81 14.48
N PHE A 104 1.06 -17.96 13.19
CA PHE A 104 1.78 -19.14 12.70
C PHE A 104 3.11 -19.39 13.42
N PRO A 105 4.00 -18.39 13.61
CA PRO A 105 5.21 -18.56 14.41
C PRO A 105 4.97 -18.92 15.88
N MET A 106 3.79 -18.62 16.44
CA MET A 106 3.48 -18.89 17.84
C MET A 106 2.96 -20.31 18.08
N ILE A 107 2.47 -21.00 17.04
CA ILE A 107 1.92 -22.37 17.14
C ILE A 107 2.85 -23.35 17.90
N PRO A 108 4.17 -23.40 17.65
CA PRO A 108 5.06 -24.33 18.35
C PRO A 108 5.10 -24.15 19.87
N TYR A 109 4.86 -22.94 20.37
CA TYR A 109 4.84 -22.65 21.81
C TYR A 109 3.60 -23.19 22.52
N PHE A 110 2.48 -23.37 21.79
CA PHE A 110 1.29 -23.99 22.36
C PHE A 110 1.35 -25.52 22.38
N ALA A 111 2.19 -26.11 21.53
CA ALA A 111 2.26 -27.55 21.32
C ALA A 111 3.46 -28.23 22.01
N SER A 112 4.42 -27.49 22.54
CA SER A 112 5.64 -28.04 23.15
C SER A 112 5.90 -27.48 24.54
N GLU A 113 6.14 -28.37 25.51
CA GLU A 113 6.54 -28.00 26.87
C GLU A 113 8.00 -27.53 26.95
N ASN A 114 8.83 -27.90 25.96
CA ASN A 114 10.23 -27.52 25.89
C ASN A 114 10.40 -26.20 25.12
N THR A 115 10.69 -25.12 25.87
CA THR A 115 10.81 -23.77 25.33
C THR A 115 11.88 -23.64 24.24
N ASP A 116 13.02 -24.34 24.39
CA ASP A 116 14.11 -24.28 23.41
C ASP A 116 13.72 -24.92 22.07
N HIS A 117 13.06 -26.08 22.10
CA HIS A 117 12.58 -26.74 20.89
C HIS A 117 11.47 -25.94 20.20
N ALA A 118 10.57 -25.31 20.96
CA ALA A 118 9.55 -24.41 20.44
C ALA A 118 10.16 -23.18 19.73
N LEU A 119 11.22 -22.60 20.32
CA LEU A 119 11.92 -21.45 19.76
C LEU A 119 12.54 -21.76 18.39
N PHE A 120 13.34 -22.82 18.28
CA PHE A 120 13.98 -23.17 17.00
C PHE A 120 12.95 -23.51 15.92
N THR A 121 11.86 -24.17 16.29
CA THR A 121 10.75 -24.49 15.37
C THR A 121 10.04 -23.22 14.90
N SER A 122 9.77 -22.28 15.81
CA SER A 122 9.17 -20.98 15.50
C SER A 122 10.03 -20.14 14.55
N ILE A 123 11.35 -20.13 14.76
CA ILE A 123 12.31 -19.47 13.87
C ILE A 123 12.22 -20.09 12.47
N GLY A 124 12.24 -21.42 12.37
CA GLY A 124 12.12 -22.12 11.08
C GLY A 124 10.83 -21.77 10.33
N ILE A 125 9.69 -21.77 11.02
CA ILE A 125 8.39 -21.38 10.46
C ILE A 125 8.41 -19.92 9.98
N THR A 126 8.95 -19.01 10.79
CA THR A 126 9.04 -17.59 10.44
C THR A 126 9.89 -17.37 9.19
N VAL A 127 11.07 -18.01 9.12
CA VAL A 127 11.95 -17.95 7.94
C VAL A 127 11.23 -18.46 6.70
N ALA A 128 10.53 -19.60 6.79
CA ALA A 128 9.77 -20.15 5.67
C ALA A 128 8.67 -19.17 5.20
N ILE A 129 7.90 -18.61 6.13
CA ILE A 129 6.85 -17.62 5.82
C ILE A 129 7.44 -16.37 5.14
N LEU A 130 8.54 -15.82 5.66
CA LEU A 130 9.17 -14.63 5.08
C LEU A 130 9.71 -14.88 3.66
N ILE A 131 10.29 -16.05 3.41
CA ILE A 131 10.77 -16.43 2.08
C ILE A 131 9.59 -16.59 1.11
N VAL A 132 8.55 -17.35 1.50
CA VAL A 132 7.36 -17.57 0.67
C VAL A 132 6.64 -16.25 0.38
N PHE A 133 6.48 -15.40 1.38
CA PHE A 133 5.83 -14.10 1.23
C PHE A 133 6.65 -13.15 0.35
N GLY A 134 7.97 -13.06 0.58
CA GLY A 134 8.85 -12.21 -0.21
C GLY A 134 8.98 -12.64 -1.67
N TYR A 135 9.00 -13.95 -1.93
CA TYR A 135 8.97 -14.49 -3.29
C TYR A 135 7.59 -14.30 -3.94
N GLY A 136 6.53 -14.70 -3.24
CA GLY A 136 5.16 -14.67 -3.73
C GLY A 136 4.70 -13.27 -4.11
N LYS A 137 4.96 -12.26 -3.25
CA LYS A 137 4.62 -10.86 -3.57
C LYS A 137 5.28 -10.40 -4.87
N SER A 138 6.54 -10.76 -5.10
CA SER A 138 7.29 -10.32 -6.27
C SER A 138 6.84 -11.01 -7.57
N VAL A 139 6.45 -12.29 -7.49
CA VAL A 139 5.90 -13.00 -8.65
C VAL A 139 4.53 -12.43 -9.02
N LEU A 140 3.68 -12.14 -8.02
CA LEU A 140 2.36 -11.54 -8.24
C LEU A 140 2.45 -10.13 -8.85
N THR A 141 3.50 -9.36 -8.53
CA THR A 141 3.78 -8.05 -9.15
C THR A 141 4.29 -8.15 -10.59
N GLY A 142 4.57 -9.36 -11.11
CA GLY A 142 5.05 -9.56 -12.49
C GLY A 142 6.57 -9.43 -12.67
N ASN A 143 7.34 -9.42 -11.58
CA ASN A 143 8.80 -9.32 -11.66
C ASN A 143 9.45 -10.63 -12.15
N SER A 144 10.71 -10.55 -12.60
CA SER A 144 11.44 -11.73 -13.04
C SER A 144 11.69 -12.71 -11.88
N ARG A 145 11.97 -13.99 -12.19
CA ARG A 145 12.31 -15.00 -11.16
C ARG A 145 13.52 -14.59 -10.33
N ARG A 146 14.47 -13.84 -10.91
CA ARG A 146 15.65 -13.34 -10.18
C ARG A 146 15.25 -12.30 -9.13
N ASP A 147 14.42 -11.35 -9.53
CA ASP A 147 13.92 -10.30 -8.63
C ASP A 147 13.05 -10.89 -7.51
N ALA A 148 12.31 -11.96 -7.81
CA ALA A 148 11.53 -12.67 -6.79
C ALA A 148 12.40 -13.34 -5.72
N VAL A 149 13.53 -13.96 -6.10
CA VAL A 149 14.49 -14.51 -5.14
C VAL A 149 15.14 -13.38 -4.33
N ILE A 150 15.51 -12.28 -4.98
CA ILE A 150 16.08 -11.11 -4.33
C ILE A 150 15.08 -10.52 -3.31
N SER A 151 13.82 -10.40 -3.68
CA SER A 151 12.73 -9.94 -2.81
C SER A 151 12.53 -10.85 -1.59
N ALA A 152 12.65 -12.17 -1.76
CA ALA A 152 12.62 -13.13 -0.66
C ALA A 152 13.78 -12.92 0.33
N ILE A 153 15.00 -12.76 -0.20
CA ILE A 153 16.20 -12.49 0.61
C ILE A 153 16.06 -11.17 1.38
N TYR A 154 15.63 -10.10 0.71
CA TYR A 154 15.42 -8.81 1.38
C TYR A 154 14.35 -8.90 2.47
N THR A 155 13.23 -9.57 2.21
CA THR A 155 12.16 -9.75 3.19
C THR A 155 12.66 -10.52 4.41
N LEU A 156 13.46 -11.56 4.20
CA LEU A 156 14.11 -12.30 5.28
C LEU A 156 15.11 -11.44 6.07
N LEU A 157 15.98 -10.68 5.39
CA LEU A 157 16.98 -9.82 6.02
C LEU A 157 16.33 -8.74 6.89
N VAL A 158 15.30 -8.06 6.37
CA VAL A 158 14.56 -7.04 7.13
C VAL A 158 13.91 -7.67 8.36
N GLY A 159 13.29 -8.85 8.22
CA GLY A 159 12.73 -9.59 9.34
C GLY A 159 13.79 -9.97 10.40
N ALA A 160 14.95 -10.45 9.95
CA ALA A 160 16.06 -10.81 10.84
C ALA A 160 16.64 -9.60 11.58
N ILE A 161 16.78 -8.45 10.92
CA ILE A 161 17.24 -7.20 11.54
C ILE A 161 16.22 -6.71 12.56
N ALA A 162 14.92 -6.74 12.24
CA ALA A 162 13.86 -6.34 13.16
C ALA A 162 13.84 -7.24 14.41
N ALA A 163 13.89 -8.56 14.23
CA ALA A 163 13.95 -9.52 15.34
C ALA A 163 15.23 -9.33 16.18
N GLY A 164 16.39 -9.16 15.53
CA GLY A 164 17.66 -8.91 16.20
C GLY A 164 17.67 -7.61 17.01
N THR A 165 17.04 -6.55 16.48
CA THR A 165 16.89 -5.27 17.16
C THR A 165 16.00 -5.40 18.39
N SER A 166 14.85 -6.06 18.25
CA SER A 166 13.93 -6.32 19.36
C SER A 166 14.62 -7.13 20.47
N TYR A 167 15.30 -8.22 20.12
CA TYR A 167 16.07 -9.03 21.06
C TYR A 167 17.20 -8.22 21.73
N GLY A 168 17.91 -7.38 20.96
CA GLY A 168 18.96 -6.51 21.47
C GLY A 168 18.46 -5.51 22.52
N ILE A 169 17.30 -4.89 22.27
CA ILE A 169 16.66 -3.96 23.21
C ILE A 169 16.28 -4.68 24.50
N VAL A 170 15.61 -5.84 24.40
CA VAL A 170 15.21 -6.64 25.58
C VAL A 170 16.43 -7.06 26.39
N ARG A 171 17.49 -7.53 25.72
CA ARG A 171 18.74 -7.91 26.38
C ARG A 171 19.44 -6.73 27.05
N GLY A 172 19.44 -5.56 26.41
CA GLY A 172 19.99 -4.33 26.97
C GLY A 172 19.28 -3.92 28.27
N ILE A 173 17.95 -3.87 28.26
CA ILE A 173 17.15 -3.54 29.45
C ILE A 173 17.38 -4.55 30.58
N ASN A 174 17.41 -5.84 30.27
CA ASN A 174 17.67 -6.88 31.26
C ASN A 174 19.09 -6.81 31.85
N SER A 175 20.06 -6.27 31.10
CA SER A 175 21.43 -6.07 31.60
C SER A 175 21.56 -4.86 32.55
N THR A 176 20.69 -3.85 32.43
CA THR A 176 20.68 -2.66 33.29
C THR A 176 19.80 -2.82 34.53
N HIS A 177 18.78 -3.69 34.47
CA HIS A 177 17.93 -4.05 35.60
C HIS A 177 17.87 -5.58 35.74
N PRO A 178 18.81 -6.22 36.47
CA PRO A 178 18.72 -7.64 36.73
C PRO A 178 17.49 -7.89 37.61
N VAL A 179 16.42 -8.42 37.00
CA VAL A 179 15.23 -8.89 37.71
C VAL A 179 15.70 -9.96 38.71
N GLN A 180 15.57 -9.68 40.02
CA GLN A 180 15.75 -10.67 41.07
C GLN A 180 14.75 -11.80 40.82
N ARG A 181 15.24 -12.92 40.30
CA ARG A 181 14.48 -14.17 40.22
C ARG A 181 14.32 -14.71 41.65
N HIS A 182 13.09 -14.69 42.16
CA HIS A 182 12.64 -15.55 43.26
C HIS A 182 11.94 -16.77 42.68
#